data_AF-G0JTL0-F1
#
_entry.id   AF-G0JTL0-F1
#
_cell.length_a   1.000
_cell.length_b   1.000
_cell.length_c   1.000
_cell.angle_alpha   90.00
_cell.angle_beta   90.00
_cell.angle_gamma   90.00
#
_symmetry.space_group_name_H-M   'P 1'
#
loop_
_entity.id
_entity.type
_entity.pdbx_description
1 polymer ?
#
loop_
_entity_poly.entity_id
_entity_poly.type
_entity_poly.pdbx_seq_one_letter_code
_entity_poly.pdbx_strand_id
1 'polypeptide(L)'
;MMERTEVVAAEISNLIANTQTMTLATLNSAGVPEASMAPFIYEATSHQFYTAVSMLSPHAAHLAAKKPTGIMIIGDEQGAGAR
;
A
#
# COMPACT_ATOMS: atom_id res chain seq x y z
N MET A 1 -25.57 4.10 15.96
CA MET A 1 -24.62 2.99 16.18
C MET A 1 -24.05 2.68 14.81
N MET A 2 -22.75 2.92 14.58
CA MET A 2 -22.12 2.56 13.31
C MET A 2 -22.02 1.04 13.19
N GLU A 3 -22.20 0.53 11.98
CA GLU A 3 -21.94 -0.87 11.63
C GLU A 3 -20.44 -1.17 11.76
N ARG A 4 -20.06 -2.40 12.10
CA ARG A 4 -18.64 -2.77 12.33
C ARG A 4 -17.77 -2.52 11.08
N THR A 5 -18.34 -2.68 9.90
CA THR A 5 -17.68 -2.43 8.61
C THR A 5 -17.43 -0.95 8.35
N GLU A 6 -18.33 -0.07 8.79
CA GLU A 6 -18.17 1.38 8.65
C GLU A 6 -17.00 1.89 9.52
N VAL A 7 -16.86 1.33 10.73
CA VAL A 7 -15.73 1.64 11.63
C VAL A 7 -14.41 1.23 10.98
N VAL A 8 -14.32 0.01 10.46
CA VAL A 8 -13.11 -0.50 9.80
C VAL A 8 -12.75 0.33 8.57
N ALA A 9 -13.74 0.73 7.75
CA ALA A 9 -13.50 1.57 6.58
C ALA A 9 -12.95 2.95 6.95
N ALA A 10 -13.44 3.54 8.04
CA ALA A 10 -12.94 4.80 8.57
C ALA A 10 -11.51 4.67 9.10
N GLU A 11 -11.20 3.58 9.81
CA GLU A 11 -9.84 3.30 10.31
C GLU A 11 -8.83 3.09 9.17
N ILE A 12 -9.22 2.37 8.11
CA ILE A 12 -8.39 2.21 6.90
C ILE A 12 -8.14 3.57 6.24
N SER A 13 -9.17 4.38 6.10
CA SER A 13 -9.06 5.72 5.49
C SER A 13 -8.13 6.62 6.32
N ASN A 14 -8.22 6.56 7.64
CA ASN A 14 -7.33 7.26 8.56
C ASN A 14 -5.89 6.77 8.45
N LEU A 15 -5.66 5.46 8.38
CA LEU A 15 -4.32 4.89 8.21
C LEU A 15 -3.67 5.39 6.92
N ILE A 16 -4.40 5.36 5.81
CA ILE A 16 -3.90 5.81 4.50
C ILE A 16 -3.58 7.31 4.53
N ALA A 17 -4.48 8.14 5.10
CA ALA A 17 -4.29 9.58 5.16
C ALA A 17 -3.07 10.00 6.01
N ASN A 18 -2.69 9.20 7.00
CA ASN A 18 -1.56 9.48 7.90
C ASN A 18 -0.26 8.77 7.49
N THR A 19 -0.22 8.06 6.37
CA THR A 19 0.97 7.35 5.91
C THR A 19 1.42 7.86 4.54
N GLN A 20 2.72 8.10 4.37
CA GLN A 20 3.28 8.67 3.13
C GLN A 20 3.94 7.62 2.22
N THR A 21 4.21 6.42 2.74
CA THR A 21 4.90 5.35 2.01
C THR A 21 4.18 4.03 2.20
N MET A 22 4.30 3.15 1.22
CA MET A 22 3.83 1.76 1.30
C MET A 22 5.00 0.83 0.98
N THR A 23 4.94 -0.40 1.48
CA THR A 23 5.77 -1.48 0.96
C THR A 23 5.06 -2.10 -0.24
N LEU A 24 5.65 -1.99 -1.42
CA LEU A 24 5.19 -2.65 -2.64
C LEU A 24 5.87 -4.01 -2.75
N ALA A 25 5.06 -5.07 -2.87
CA ALA A 25 5.53 -6.42 -3.16
C ALA A 25 5.12 -6.82 -4.58
N THR A 26 6.10 -7.23 -5.40
CA THR A 26 5.87 -7.78 -6.74
C THR A 26 6.53 -9.14 -6.88
N LEU A 27 6.03 -9.98 -7.78
CA LEU A 27 6.58 -11.32 -8.02
C LEU A 27 7.52 -11.31 -9.22
N ASN A 28 8.73 -11.84 -9.04
CA ASN A 28 9.65 -12.06 -10.15
C ASN A 28 9.23 -13.27 -11.02
N SER A 29 10.01 -13.59 -12.05
CA SER A 29 9.71 -14.69 -12.99
C SER A 29 9.57 -16.05 -12.30
N ALA A 30 10.37 -16.30 -11.27
CA ALA A 30 10.35 -17.52 -10.46
C ALA A 30 9.24 -17.56 -9.40
N GLY A 31 8.43 -16.50 -9.28
CA GLY A 31 7.37 -16.42 -8.27
C GLY A 31 7.88 -16.07 -6.87
N VAL A 32 9.12 -15.59 -6.76
CA VAL A 32 9.68 -15.10 -5.50
C VAL A 32 9.24 -13.64 -5.31
N PRO A 33 8.71 -13.27 -4.14
CA PRO A 33 8.33 -11.90 -3.85
C PRO A 33 9.56 -11.02 -3.64
N GLU A 34 9.54 -9.87 -4.27
CA GLU A 34 10.47 -8.77 -4.03
C GLU A 34 9.67 -7.59 -3.48
N ALA A 35 10.10 -7.09 -2.32
CA ALA A 35 9.40 -6.04 -1.59
C ALA A 35 10.33 -4.84 -1.36
N SER A 36 9.84 -3.64 -1.64
CA SER A 36 10.54 -2.40 -1.30
C SER A 36 9.56 -1.28 -0.95
N MET A 37 10.06 -0.28 -0.20
CA MET A 37 9.25 0.89 0.15
C MET A 37 9.19 1.87 -1.01
N ALA A 38 8.00 2.40 -1.27
CA ALA A 38 7.75 3.42 -2.28
C ALA A 38 6.75 4.48 -1.77
N PRO A 39 6.89 5.75 -2.18
CA PRO A 39 5.84 6.73 -1.99
C PRO A 39 4.61 6.35 -2.82
N PHE A 40 3.43 6.78 -2.39
CA PHE A 40 2.19 6.54 -3.13
C PHE A 40 1.27 7.76 -3.11
N ILE A 41 0.37 7.81 -4.07
CA ILE A 41 -0.81 8.67 -4.10
C ILE A 41 -2.02 7.75 -4.00
N TYR A 42 -2.97 8.09 -3.13
CA TYR A 42 -4.23 7.37 -3.01
C TYR A 42 -5.38 8.24 -3.51
N GLU A 43 -6.17 7.73 -4.45
CA GLU A 43 -7.38 8.37 -4.94
C GLU A 43 -8.59 7.73 -4.25
N ALA A 44 -9.26 8.52 -3.41
CA ALA A 44 -10.27 8.02 -2.47
C ALA A 44 -11.59 7.62 -3.14
N THR A 45 -11.94 8.16 -4.31
CA THR A 45 -13.21 7.88 -4.99
C THR A 45 -13.22 6.49 -5.63
N SER A 46 -12.09 6.09 -6.21
CA SER A 46 -11.88 4.85 -6.94
C SER A 46 -11.07 3.82 -6.16
N HIS A 47 -10.60 4.19 -4.96
CA HIS A 47 -9.77 3.36 -4.10
C HIS A 47 -8.48 2.87 -4.79
N GLN A 48 -7.88 3.71 -5.63
CA GLN A 48 -6.68 3.37 -6.41
C GLN A 48 -5.41 3.91 -5.76
N PHE A 49 -4.36 3.08 -5.76
CA PHE A 49 -3.00 3.46 -5.36
C PHE A 49 -2.13 3.66 -6.60
N TYR A 50 -1.48 4.82 -6.65
CA TYR A 50 -0.54 5.17 -7.70
C TYR A 50 0.85 5.32 -7.09
N THR A 51 1.87 4.76 -7.76
CA THR A 51 3.26 4.95 -7.40
C THR A 51 4.10 5.06 -8.67
N ALA A 52 5.14 5.89 -8.63
CA ALA A 52 6.07 6.02 -9.73
C ALA A 52 7.15 4.94 -9.60
N VAL A 53 7.32 4.12 -10.64
CA VAL A 53 8.34 3.07 -10.69
C VAL A 53 9.31 3.38 -11.81
N SER A 54 10.61 3.38 -11.50
CA SER A 54 11.66 3.51 -12.51
C SER A 54 11.62 2.31 -13.46
N MET A 55 11.78 2.55 -14.77
CA MET A 55 11.92 1.47 -15.76
C MET A 55 13.17 0.60 -15.55
N LEU A 56 14.12 1.07 -14.74
CA LEU A 56 15.31 0.30 -14.35
C LEU A 56 15.09 -0.55 -13.08
N SER A 57 13.96 -0.37 -12.39
CA SER A 57 13.63 -1.16 -11.19
C SER A 57 13.16 -2.56 -11.59
N PRO A 58 13.52 -3.61 -10.83
CA PRO A 58 12.92 -4.94 -10.98
C PRO A 58 11.39 -4.91 -10.94
N HIS A 59 10.81 -4.03 -10.12
CA HIS A 59 9.36 -3.87 -10.01
C HIS A 59 8.71 -3.51 -11.36
N ALA A 60 9.35 -2.72 -12.23
CA ALA A 60 8.77 -2.36 -13.53
C ALA A 60 8.57 -3.60 -14.42
N ALA A 61 9.58 -4.48 -14.49
CA ALA A 61 9.48 -5.72 -15.24
C ALA A 61 8.41 -6.66 -14.65
N HIS A 62 8.33 -6.75 -13.32
CA HIS A 62 7.34 -7.58 -12.63
C HIS A 62 5.91 -7.10 -12.86
N LEU A 63 5.69 -5.79 -12.80
CA LEU A 63 4.40 -5.14 -13.05
C LEU A 63 3.98 -5.27 -14.53
N ALA A 64 4.91 -5.10 -15.47
CA ALA A 64 4.64 -5.26 -16.90
C ALA A 64 4.18 -6.70 -17.24
N ALA A 65 4.66 -7.70 -16.49
CA ALA A 65 4.22 -9.09 -16.61
C ALA A 65 2.83 -9.36 -16.02
N LYS A 66 2.17 -8.34 -15.44
CA LYS A 66 0.81 -8.41 -14.85
C LYS A 66 0.65 -9.53 -13.81
N LYS A 67 1.73 -9.83 -13.08
CA LYS A 67 1.68 -10.77 -11.96
C LYS A 67 0.96 -10.14 -10.76
N PRO A 68 0.40 -10.95 -9.84
CA PRO A 68 -0.15 -10.45 -8.59
C PRO A 68 0.82 -9.54 -7.85
N THR A 69 0.28 -8.48 -7.27
CA THR A 69 1.02 -7.52 -6.44
C THR A 69 0.34 -7.35 -5.10
N GLY A 70 1.12 -6.97 -4.11
CA GLY A 70 0.65 -6.65 -2.77
C GLY A 70 1.15 -5.28 -2.33
N ILE A 71 0.38 -4.62 -1.49
CA ILE A 71 0.81 -3.43 -0.78
C ILE A 71 0.64 -3.64 0.72
N MET A 72 1.54 -3.05 1.50
CA MET A 72 1.43 -3.01 2.95
C MET A 72 1.64 -1.57 3.41
N ILE A 73 0.70 -1.08 4.21
CA ILE A 73 0.73 0.25 4.82
C ILE A 73 0.78 0.02 6.32
N ILE A 74 1.76 0.61 6.97
CA ILE A 74 1.97 0.55 8.41
C ILE A 74 2.04 1.99 8.90
N GLY A 75 1.17 2.35 9.83
CA GLY A 75 1.22 3.62 10.54
C GLY A 75 2.23 3.53 11.68
N ASP A 76 2.78 4.68 12.08
CA ASP A 76 3.59 4.76 13.29
C ASP A 76 2.71 4.44 14.52
N GLU A 77 3.29 3.81 15.54
CA GLU A 77 2.62 3.47 16.80
C GLU A 77 2.44 4.68 17.73
N GLN A 78 2.86 5.87 17.31
CA GLN A 78 2.79 7.10 18.10
C GLN A 78 1.34 7.55 18.35
N GLY A 79 0.76 6.99 19.40
CA GLY A 79 -0.60 7.23 19.87
C GLY A 79 -1.11 6.19 20.88
N ALA A 80 -0.45 5.03 21.02
CA ALA A 80 -0.88 4.00 21.97
C ALA A 80 -0.59 4.32 23.46
N GLY A 81 0.14 5.41 23.76
CA GLY A 81 0.55 5.82 25.10
C GLY A 81 -0.18 7.03 25.70
N ALA A 82 -1.19 7.59 25.03
CA ALA A 82 -1.97 8.74 25.52
C ALA A 82 -3.46 8.40 25.60
N ARG A 83 -3.79 7.42 26.44
CA ARG A 83 -5.15 7.19 26.93
C ARG A 83 -5.12 6.90 28.42
#